data_AF-A0A0M9ELP1-F1
#
_entry.id   AF-A0A0M9ELP1-F1
#
_cell.length_a   1.000
_cell.length_b   1.000
_cell.length_c   1.000
_cell.angle_alpha   90.00
_cell.angle_beta   90.00
_cell.angle_gamma   90.00
#
_symmetry.space_group_name_H-M   'P 1'
#
loop_
_entity.id
_entity.type
_entity.pdbx_description
1 polymer ?
#
loop_
_entity_poly.entity_id
_entity_poly.type
_entity_poly.pdbx_seq_one_letter_code
_entity_poly.pdbx_strand_id
1 'polypeptide(L)'
;MLLSELVDQEKSGFEFDDNVWYRIRKEMCGGKMFLEAPAYKSGDLAALATSSQVIDVLKHSMHERIQNGLTEFSNYCIGSGIGPDKPVLTTFDADLVSYWNDFEKEAEQITSQFEPSSPWFKGFRSTLIQEIDECLSYWGEMMSGKEDYLIKVIPVYERWRNISSNVRYDSPVAAMLTSLFSNGICRSKDLRQWDLLKASLTFKRHHQRAWFVWQMAGRQLQFIKACTVRGAGENDLLIPIPVVSSTYRILRPDARRIERVIADQDRDFEDGS
;
A
#
# COMPACT_ATOMS: atom_id res chain seq x y z
N MET A 1 29.73 11.75 -39.35
CA MET A 1 30.99 12.43 -39.00
C MET A 1 30.76 13.83 -38.40
N LEU A 2 29.78 14.63 -38.85
CA LEU A 2 29.49 15.97 -38.30
C LEU A 2 29.39 16.04 -36.76
N LEU A 3 28.60 15.15 -36.15
CA LEU A 3 28.44 15.16 -34.69
C LEU A 3 29.75 14.94 -33.93
N SER A 4 30.71 14.20 -34.50
CA SER A 4 32.01 13.95 -33.86
C SER A 4 32.85 15.23 -33.80
N GLU A 5 32.87 16.00 -34.89
CA GLU A 5 33.60 17.28 -34.97
C GLU A 5 32.98 18.34 -34.06
N LEU A 6 31.65 18.34 -33.92
CA LEU A 6 30.94 19.25 -33.03
C LEU A 6 31.27 19.01 -31.54
N VAL A 7 31.64 17.77 -31.16
CA VAL A 7 32.09 17.50 -29.77
C VAL A 7 33.39 18.23 -29.47
N ASP A 8 34.29 18.38 -30.45
CA ASP A 8 35.57 19.07 -30.28
C ASP A 8 35.53 20.54 -30.72
N GLN A 9 34.35 21.10 -31.01
CA GLN A 9 34.19 22.49 -31.48
C GLN A 9 34.87 23.50 -30.54
N GLU A 10 34.71 23.33 -29.23
CA GLU A 10 35.31 24.20 -28.21
C GLU A 10 36.86 24.17 -28.22
N LYS A 11 37.45 23.03 -28.61
CA LYS A 11 38.91 22.84 -28.67
C LYS A 11 39.50 23.24 -30.02
N SER A 12 38.75 23.01 -31.08
CA SER A 12 39.19 23.17 -32.47
C SER A 12 39.04 24.61 -32.97
N GLY A 13 38.30 25.46 -32.24
CA GLY A 13 38.19 26.89 -32.51
C GLY A 13 37.43 27.24 -33.80
N PHE A 14 36.70 26.30 -34.39
CA PHE A 14 35.84 26.57 -35.53
C PHE A 14 34.44 26.99 -35.07
N GLU A 15 33.82 27.89 -35.83
CA GLU A 15 32.48 28.39 -35.55
C GLU A 15 31.46 27.60 -36.38
N PHE A 16 30.51 26.96 -35.69
CA PHE A 16 29.38 26.27 -36.29
C PHE A 16 28.09 27.00 -35.90
N ASP A 17 27.57 27.82 -36.80
CA ASP A 17 26.40 28.66 -36.61
C ASP A 17 25.20 28.18 -37.46
N ASP A 18 24.07 28.87 -37.33
CA ASP A 18 22.85 28.56 -38.07
C ASP A 18 23.01 28.69 -39.59
N ASN A 19 23.92 29.55 -40.07
CA ASN A 19 24.19 29.73 -41.50
C ASN A 19 24.92 28.51 -42.07
N VAL A 20 25.94 28.02 -41.36
CA VAL A 20 26.66 26.79 -41.71
C VAL A 20 25.70 25.60 -41.69
N TRP A 21 24.83 25.50 -40.67
CA TRP A 21 23.83 24.43 -40.60
C TRP A 21 22.79 24.50 -41.72
N TYR A 22 22.31 25.70 -42.06
CA TYR A 22 21.40 25.90 -43.20
C TYR A 22 22.06 25.47 -44.52
N ARG A 23 23.31 25.86 -44.76
CA ARG A 23 24.05 25.50 -45.97
C ARG A 23 24.25 23.99 -46.09
N ILE A 24 24.70 23.33 -45.01
CA ILE A 24 24.85 21.86 -44.97
C ILE A 24 23.52 21.17 -45.27
N ARG A 25 22.42 21.60 -44.66
CA ARG A 25 21.10 21.01 -44.92
C ARG A 25 20.67 21.18 -46.38
N LYS A 26 20.85 22.37 -46.94
CA LYS A 26 20.45 22.70 -48.31
C LYS A 26 21.28 21.94 -49.34
N GLU A 27 22.59 21.87 -49.15
CA GLU A 27 23.53 21.30 -50.13
C GLU A 27 23.67 19.78 -49.98
N MET A 28 23.61 19.23 -48.77
CA MET A 28 23.91 17.81 -48.51
C MET A 28 22.71 16.98 -48.02
N CYS A 29 21.61 17.59 -47.56
CA CYS A 29 20.49 16.88 -46.94
C CYS A 29 19.11 17.20 -47.55
N GLY A 30 19.08 17.80 -48.75
CA GLY A 30 17.82 18.07 -49.46
C GLY A 30 16.95 19.18 -48.86
N GLY A 31 17.50 20.04 -47.99
CA GLY A 31 16.87 21.28 -47.53
C GLY A 31 15.70 21.13 -46.56
N LYS A 32 15.41 19.93 -46.05
CA LYS A 32 14.31 19.73 -45.08
C LYS A 32 14.65 20.40 -43.74
N MET A 33 13.75 21.27 -43.27
CA MET A 33 13.95 22.03 -42.03
C MET A 33 13.51 21.25 -40.78
N PHE A 34 12.46 20.43 -40.90
CA PHE A 34 11.91 19.62 -39.82
C PHE A 34 11.80 18.16 -40.29
N LEU A 35 12.46 17.27 -39.55
CA LEU A 35 12.28 15.83 -39.72
C LEU A 35 11.12 15.39 -38.82
N GLU A 36 10.34 14.44 -39.31
CA GLU A 36 9.32 13.79 -38.48
C GLU A 36 9.98 13.11 -37.28
N ALA A 37 9.33 13.20 -36.13
CA ALA A 37 9.79 12.47 -34.96
C ALA A 37 9.67 10.96 -35.22
N PRO A 38 10.69 10.15 -34.86
CA PRO A 38 10.57 8.71 -34.93
C PRO A 38 9.34 8.21 -34.16
N ALA A 39 8.68 7.16 -34.66
CA ALA A 39 7.43 6.67 -34.07
C ALA A 39 7.59 6.26 -32.60
N TYR A 40 8.75 5.73 -32.19
CA TYR A 40 9.04 5.44 -30.78
C TYR A 40 8.97 6.65 -29.85
N LYS A 41 8.95 7.89 -30.34
CA LYS A 41 8.80 9.09 -29.51
C LYS A 41 7.35 9.55 -29.35
N SER A 42 6.41 9.13 -30.20
CA SER A 42 5.02 9.61 -30.17
C SER A 42 4.14 8.84 -29.18
N GLY A 43 4.55 7.63 -28.78
CA GLY A 43 3.74 6.75 -27.93
C GLY A 43 2.58 6.06 -28.67
N ASP A 44 2.44 6.30 -29.97
CA ASP A 44 1.42 5.69 -30.81
C ASP A 44 1.80 4.26 -31.18
N LEU A 45 1.12 3.29 -30.56
CA LEU A 45 1.36 1.86 -30.79
C LEU A 45 1.02 1.42 -32.23
N ALA A 46 0.07 2.07 -32.90
CA ALA A 46 -0.31 1.73 -34.27
C ALA A 46 0.78 2.16 -35.26
N ALA A 47 1.38 3.35 -35.03
CA ALA A 47 2.55 3.79 -35.78
C ALA A 47 3.75 2.86 -35.55
N LEU A 48 3.95 2.32 -34.33
CA LEU A 48 5.02 1.36 -34.06
C LEU A 48 4.79 0.01 -34.76
N ALA A 49 3.55 -0.49 -34.77
CA ALA A 49 3.20 -1.78 -35.37
C ALA A 49 3.44 -1.82 -36.89
N THR A 50 3.37 -0.67 -37.55
CA THR A 50 3.53 -0.52 -39.00
C THR A 50 4.93 -0.08 -39.41
N SER A 51 5.80 0.26 -38.46
CA SER A 51 7.16 0.72 -38.72
C SER A 51 8.10 -0.45 -38.98
N SER A 52 9.00 -0.29 -39.96
CA SER A 52 10.10 -1.21 -40.23
C SER A 52 11.38 -0.86 -39.47
N GLN A 53 11.39 0.22 -38.68
CA GLN A 53 12.54 0.62 -37.88
C GLN A 53 12.74 -0.33 -36.71
N VAL A 54 13.97 -0.82 -36.53
CA VAL A 54 14.31 -1.82 -35.49
C VAL A 54 13.90 -1.39 -34.07
N ILE A 55 14.06 -0.10 -33.74
CA ILE A 55 13.70 0.44 -32.42
C ILE A 55 12.17 0.43 -32.23
N ASP A 56 11.41 0.75 -33.28
CA ASP A 56 9.95 0.77 -33.22
C ASP A 56 9.39 -0.65 -33.06
N VAL A 57 9.92 -1.60 -33.82
CA VAL A 57 9.56 -3.03 -33.73
C VAL A 57 9.86 -3.59 -32.33
N LEU A 58 11.04 -3.30 -31.78
CA LEU A 58 11.40 -3.74 -30.43
C LEU A 58 10.48 -3.11 -29.37
N LYS A 59 10.21 -1.80 -29.47
CA LYS A 59 9.33 -1.11 -28.54
C LYS A 59 7.90 -1.66 -28.59
N HIS A 60 7.39 -1.94 -29.78
CA HIS A 60 6.09 -2.57 -29.96
C HIS A 60 6.03 -3.97 -29.34
N SER A 61 6.99 -4.84 -29.67
CA SER A 61 7.05 -6.21 -29.14
C SER A 61 7.20 -6.25 -27.62
N MET A 62 7.99 -5.34 -27.03
CA MET A 62 8.09 -5.20 -25.58
C MET A 62 6.76 -4.77 -24.96
N HIS A 63 6.05 -3.82 -25.60
CA HIS A 63 4.73 -3.41 -25.13
C HIS A 63 3.74 -4.57 -25.11
N GLU A 64 3.68 -5.36 -26.18
CA GLU A 64 2.81 -6.55 -26.25
C GLU A 64 3.14 -7.56 -25.14
N ARG A 65 4.43 -7.84 -24.92
CA ARG A 65 4.86 -8.76 -23.84
C ARG A 65 4.45 -8.26 -22.45
N ILE A 66 4.59 -6.96 -22.20
CA ILE A 66 4.17 -6.34 -20.93
C ILE A 66 2.65 -6.47 -20.77
N GLN A 67 1.86 -6.16 -21.80
CA GLN A 67 0.41 -6.27 -21.74
C GLN A 67 -0.08 -7.71 -21.54
N ASN A 68 0.57 -8.67 -22.19
CA ASN A 68 0.28 -10.08 -22.00
C ASN A 68 0.53 -10.51 -20.56
N GLY A 69 1.68 -10.14 -19.98
CA GLY A 69 1.99 -10.43 -18.58
C GLY A 69 1.01 -9.77 -17.59
N LEU A 70 0.62 -8.52 -17.84
CA LEU A 70 -0.39 -7.83 -17.02
C LEU A 70 -1.76 -8.50 -17.13
N THR A 71 -2.13 -8.96 -18.32
CA THR A 71 -3.39 -9.68 -18.57
C THR A 71 -3.40 -11.03 -17.87
N GLU A 72 -2.32 -11.79 -17.96
CA GLU A 72 -2.16 -13.08 -17.27
C GLU A 72 -2.29 -12.91 -15.75
N PHE A 73 -1.59 -11.92 -15.18
CA PHE A 73 -1.69 -11.61 -13.76
C PHE A 73 -3.11 -11.17 -13.35
N SER A 74 -3.77 -10.33 -14.16
CA SER A 74 -5.16 -9.93 -13.91
C SER A 74 -6.12 -11.12 -13.93
N ASN A 75 -5.95 -12.03 -14.90
CA ASN A 75 -6.76 -13.24 -15.01
C ASN A 75 -6.52 -14.19 -13.82
N TYR A 76 -5.28 -14.30 -13.35
CA TYR A 76 -4.97 -15.03 -12.13
C TYR A 76 -5.73 -14.46 -10.92
N CYS A 77 -5.71 -13.14 -10.74
CA CYS A 77 -6.43 -12.47 -9.65
C CYS A 77 -7.94 -12.66 -9.73
N ILE A 78 -8.54 -12.58 -10.94
CA ILE A 78 -9.98 -12.79 -11.14
C ILE A 78 -10.37 -14.26 -10.92
N GLY A 79 -9.52 -15.20 -11.35
CA GLY A 79 -9.72 -16.64 -11.21
C GLY A 79 -9.35 -17.20 -9.82
N SER A 80 -9.07 -16.34 -8.85
CA SER A 80 -8.81 -16.68 -7.45
C SER A 80 -9.97 -17.47 -6.85
N GLY A 81 -9.67 -18.51 -6.06
CA GLY A 81 -10.69 -19.36 -5.43
C GLY A 81 -11.44 -20.31 -6.37
N ILE A 82 -11.12 -20.31 -7.68
CA ILE A 82 -11.70 -21.23 -8.66
C ILE A 82 -10.71 -22.37 -8.94
N GLY A 83 -10.99 -23.54 -8.36
CA GLY A 83 -10.15 -24.74 -8.45
C GLY A 83 -9.54 -25.14 -7.10
N PRO A 84 -9.06 -26.38 -6.97
CA PRO A 84 -8.59 -26.93 -5.70
C PRO A 84 -7.34 -26.22 -5.14
N ASP A 85 -6.48 -25.68 -6.01
CA ASP A 85 -5.15 -25.18 -5.62
C ASP A 85 -5.03 -23.65 -5.65
N LYS A 86 -6.14 -22.90 -5.80
CA LYS A 86 -6.09 -21.44 -5.89
C LYS A 86 -6.57 -20.77 -4.60
N PRO A 87 -5.71 -19.99 -3.92
CA PRO A 87 -6.13 -19.28 -2.72
C PRO A 87 -7.22 -18.26 -3.05
N VAL A 88 -8.16 -18.08 -2.14
CA VAL A 88 -9.18 -17.03 -2.22
C VAL A 88 -8.54 -15.71 -1.80
N LEU A 89 -8.22 -14.87 -2.77
CA LEU A 89 -7.84 -13.47 -2.56
C LEU A 89 -9.04 -12.71 -2.00
N THR A 90 -8.93 -12.31 -0.74
CA THR A 90 -9.95 -11.55 -0.03
C THR A 90 -9.32 -10.30 0.57
N THR A 91 -10.10 -9.22 0.64
CA THR A 91 -9.72 -8.00 1.37
C THR A 91 -10.06 -8.09 2.87
N PHE A 92 -10.82 -9.10 3.27
CA PHE A 92 -11.22 -9.34 4.65
C PHE A 92 -10.28 -10.34 5.33
N ASP A 93 -9.89 -10.01 6.56
CA ASP A 93 -9.09 -10.87 7.44
C ASP A 93 -9.73 -10.87 8.82
N ALA A 94 -10.13 -12.06 9.30
CA ALA A 94 -10.81 -12.22 10.59
C ALA A 94 -9.91 -11.81 11.77
N ASP A 95 -8.60 -11.98 11.63
CA ASP A 95 -7.64 -11.60 12.66
C ASP A 95 -7.64 -10.10 12.89
N LEU A 96 -7.76 -9.31 11.82
CA LEU A 96 -7.70 -7.85 11.89
C LEU A 96 -8.93 -7.25 12.58
N VAL A 97 -10.04 -7.97 12.63
CA VAL A 97 -11.26 -7.55 13.36
C VAL A 97 -11.34 -8.09 14.79
N SER A 98 -10.50 -9.05 15.15
CA SER A 98 -10.53 -9.74 16.46
C SER A 98 -10.43 -8.75 17.62
N TYR A 99 -9.50 -7.80 17.55
CA TYR A 99 -9.25 -6.82 18.62
C TYR A 99 -10.50 -5.99 18.96
N TRP A 100 -11.27 -5.55 17.95
CA TRP A 100 -12.56 -4.89 18.18
C TRP A 100 -13.62 -5.87 18.71
N ASN A 101 -13.71 -7.06 18.14
CA ASN A 101 -14.73 -8.04 18.53
C ASN A 101 -14.58 -8.49 19.99
N ASP A 102 -13.35 -8.69 20.45
CA ASP A 102 -13.05 -9.09 21.83
C ASP A 102 -13.43 -7.97 22.81
N PHE A 103 -13.03 -6.74 22.50
CA PHE A 103 -13.43 -5.57 23.29
C PHE A 103 -14.95 -5.36 23.30
N GLU A 104 -15.61 -5.48 22.16
CA GLU A 104 -17.07 -5.34 22.03
C GLU A 104 -17.80 -6.35 22.90
N LYS A 105 -17.36 -7.62 22.87
CA LYS A 105 -17.90 -8.68 23.71
C LYS A 105 -17.70 -8.41 25.21
N GLU A 106 -16.50 -8.00 25.62
CA GLU A 106 -16.20 -7.70 27.02
C GLU A 106 -16.98 -6.49 27.52
N ALA A 107 -17.06 -5.41 26.72
CA ALA A 107 -17.80 -4.21 27.06
C ALA A 107 -19.31 -4.49 27.18
N GLU A 108 -19.89 -5.30 26.29
CA GLU A 108 -21.29 -5.73 26.38
C GLU A 108 -21.54 -6.58 27.63
N GLN A 109 -20.64 -7.50 27.95
CA GLN A 109 -20.74 -8.34 29.14
C GLN A 109 -20.68 -7.51 30.43
N ILE A 110 -19.73 -6.61 30.57
CA ILE A 110 -19.59 -5.76 31.76
C ILE A 110 -20.77 -4.78 31.86
N THR A 111 -21.17 -4.16 30.76
CA THR A 111 -22.32 -3.23 30.75
C THR A 111 -23.60 -3.95 31.13
N SER A 112 -23.86 -5.15 30.61
CA SER A 112 -25.08 -5.92 30.95
C SER A 112 -25.10 -6.40 32.40
N GLN A 113 -23.94 -6.68 33.01
CA GLN A 113 -23.85 -7.10 34.40
C GLN A 113 -23.99 -5.94 35.40
N PHE A 114 -23.30 -4.82 35.14
CA PHE A 114 -23.16 -3.75 36.12
C PHE A 114 -24.08 -2.56 35.84
N GLU A 115 -24.41 -2.29 34.58
CA GLU A 115 -25.25 -1.14 34.17
C GLU A 115 -26.12 -1.44 32.94
N PRO A 116 -27.08 -2.38 33.01
CA PRO A 116 -27.84 -2.86 31.85
C PRO A 116 -28.67 -1.77 31.16
N SER A 117 -29.01 -0.69 31.86
CA SER A 117 -29.75 0.45 31.31
C SER A 117 -28.85 1.54 30.71
N SER A 118 -27.53 1.39 30.79
CA SER A 118 -26.58 2.41 30.32
C SER A 118 -26.51 2.42 28.79
N PRO A 119 -26.81 3.55 28.12
CA PRO A 119 -26.65 3.67 26.68
C PRO A 119 -25.18 3.94 26.28
N TRP A 120 -24.25 4.00 27.23
CA TRP A 120 -22.88 4.46 27.02
C TRP A 120 -22.19 3.67 25.90
N PHE A 121 -22.18 2.33 25.97
CA PHE A 121 -21.42 1.53 25.01
C PHE A 121 -21.95 1.69 23.59
N LYS A 122 -23.28 1.72 23.45
CA LYS A 122 -23.96 1.95 22.17
C LYS A 122 -23.68 3.36 21.63
N GLY A 123 -23.65 4.37 22.51
CA GLY A 123 -23.28 5.74 22.18
C GLY A 123 -21.83 5.83 21.71
N PHE A 124 -20.91 5.27 22.49
CA PHE A 124 -19.48 5.19 22.19
C PHE A 124 -19.21 4.54 20.83
N ARG A 125 -19.80 3.37 20.59
CA ARG A 125 -19.69 2.67 19.30
C ARG A 125 -20.21 3.52 18.15
N SER A 126 -21.40 4.11 18.31
CA SER A 126 -22.02 4.93 17.27
C SER A 126 -21.17 6.17 16.94
N THR A 127 -20.68 6.87 17.96
CA THR A 127 -19.81 8.06 17.79
C THR A 127 -18.51 7.68 17.09
N LEU A 128 -17.84 6.61 17.52
CA LEU A 128 -16.58 6.20 16.90
C LEU A 128 -16.76 5.78 15.43
N ILE A 129 -17.85 5.06 15.11
CA ILE A 129 -18.19 4.71 13.73
C ILE A 129 -18.43 5.99 12.92
N GLN A 130 -19.21 6.93 13.44
CA GLN A 130 -19.48 8.19 12.76
C GLN A 130 -18.20 8.97 12.46
N GLU A 131 -17.29 9.12 13.43
CA GLU A 131 -16.02 9.83 13.22
C GLU A 131 -15.13 9.14 12.18
N ILE A 132 -15.12 7.81 12.12
CA ILE A 132 -14.40 7.05 11.09
C ILE A 132 -15.07 7.24 9.71
N ASP A 133 -16.40 7.16 9.62
CA ASP A 133 -17.17 7.35 8.39
C ASP A 133 -16.97 8.78 7.84
N GLU A 134 -16.94 9.79 8.70
CA GLU A 134 -16.61 11.18 8.34
C GLU A 134 -15.17 11.31 7.82
N CYS A 135 -14.22 10.62 8.44
CA CYS A 135 -12.83 10.61 7.99
C CYS A 135 -12.68 9.94 6.61
N LEU A 136 -13.43 8.86 6.34
CA LEU A 136 -13.48 8.22 5.02
C LEU A 136 -14.13 9.12 3.97
N SER A 137 -15.17 9.86 4.35
CA SER A 137 -15.81 10.83 3.46
C SER A 137 -14.82 11.94 3.07
N TYR A 138 -14.10 12.47 4.07
CA TYR A 138 -13.03 13.45 3.86
C TYR A 138 -11.87 12.90 3.02
N TRP A 139 -11.50 11.62 3.16
CA TRP A 139 -10.56 10.96 2.24
C TRP A 139 -11.04 11.03 0.79
N GLY A 140 -12.31 10.71 0.54
CA GLY A 140 -12.90 10.74 -0.80
C GLY A 140 -12.85 12.13 -1.43
N GLU A 141 -13.16 13.16 -0.66
CA GLU A 141 -13.08 14.57 -1.08
C GLU A 141 -11.64 14.95 -1.42
N MET A 142 -10.70 14.75 -0.48
CA MET A 142 -9.30 15.12 -0.68
C MET A 142 -8.69 14.39 -1.87
N MET A 143 -8.92 13.08 -2.02
CA MET A 143 -8.29 12.28 -3.08
C MET A 143 -8.80 12.60 -4.48
N SER A 144 -9.93 13.30 -4.61
CA SER A 144 -10.45 13.80 -5.90
C SER A 144 -9.68 15.03 -6.44
N GLY A 145 -8.88 15.69 -5.59
CA GLY A 145 -8.11 16.89 -5.93
C GLY A 145 -6.88 16.64 -6.82
N LYS A 146 -6.42 17.71 -7.48
CA LYS A 146 -5.25 17.70 -8.39
C LYS A 146 -3.92 17.93 -7.67
N GLU A 147 -3.95 18.21 -6.38
CA GLU A 147 -2.76 18.43 -5.56
C GLU A 147 -1.91 17.16 -5.46
N ASP A 148 -0.65 17.35 -5.05
CA ASP A 148 0.25 16.26 -4.76
C ASP A 148 -0.32 15.32 -3.69
N TYR A 149 -0.08 14.02 -3.87
CA TYR A 149 -0.62 12.98 -3.00
C TYR A 149 -0.35 13.22 -1.51
N LEU A 150 0.86 13.65 -1.17
CA LEU A 150 1.24 13.88 0.23
C LEU A 150 0.47 15.04 0.88
N ILE A 151 0.19 16.10 0.11
CA ILE A 151 -0.61 17.24 0.58
C ILE A 151 -2.04 16.80 0.88
N LYS A 152 -2.55 15.82 0.12
CA LYS A 152 -3.90 15.25 0.31
C LYS A 152 -4.00 14.29 1.49
N VAL A 153 -3.02 13.39 1.65
CA VAL A 153 -3.11 12.29 2.61
C VAL A 153 -2.84 12.72 4.06
N ILE A 154 -1.93 13.67 4.28
CA ILE A 154 -1.51 14.10 5.62
C ILE A 154 -2.68 14.67 6.43
N PRO A 155 -3.51 15.59 5.91
CA PRO A 155 -4.67 16.12 6.64
C PRO A 155 -5.67 15.04 7.04
N VAL A 156 -5.89 14.05 6.16
CA VAL A 156 -6.78 12.92 6.45
C VAL A 156 -6.21 12.07 7.58
N TYR A 157 -4.91 11.79 7.54
CA TYR A 157 -4.23 11.05 8.60
C TYR A 157 -4.30 11.77 9.94
N GLU A 158 -4.06 13.08 9.97
CA GLU A 158 -4.19 13.86 11.21
C GLU A 158 -5.64 13.85 11.74
N ARG A 159 -6.65 13.93 10.86
CA ARG A 159 -8.06 13.78 11.27
C ARG A 159 -8.32 12.40 11.87
N TRP A 160 -7.90 11.33 11.21
CA TRP A 160 -8.04 9.96 11.72
C TRP A 160 -7.30 9.77 13.05
N ARG A 161 -6.08 10.29 13.16
CA ARG A 161 -5.25 10.23 14.37
C ARG A 161 -5.92 10.91 15.56
N ASN A 162 -6.58 12.06 15.33
CA ASN A 162 -7.23 12.87 16.34
C ASN A 162 -8.62 12.37 16.78
N ILE A 163 -9.16 11.31 16.16
CA ILE A 163 -10.33 10.57 16.67
C ILE A 163 -10.05 10.12 18.11
N SER A 164 -10.85 10.63 19.03
CA SER A 164 -10.64 10.56 20.48
C SER A 164 -11.56 9.55 21.15
N SER A 165 -11.14 9.02 22.29
CA SER A 165 -11.97 8.16 23.14
C SER A 165 -12.92 8.94 24.07
N ASN A 166 -12.97 10.28 23.97
CA ASN A 166 -13.69 11.15 24.91
C ASN A 166 -15.21 11.13 24.68
N VAL A 167 -15.85 10.05 25.14
CA VAL A 167 -17.28 10.04 25.44
C VAL A 167 -17.46 10.54 26.87
N ARG A 168 -18.43 11.44 27.11
CA ARG A 168 -18.74 11.93 28.45
C ARG A 168 -19.03 10.75 29.40
N TYR A 169 -18.36 10.76 30.56
CA TYR A 169 -18.41 9.67 31.54
C TYR A 169 -19.48 9.93 32.58
N ASP A 170 -20.71 9.51 32.30
CA ASP A 170 -21.77 9.53 33.31
C ASP A 170 -21.78 8.21 34.14
N SER A 171 -20.83 7.30 33.88
CA SER A 171 -20.80 5.93 34.40
C SER A 171 -19.40 5.51 34.90
N PRO A 172 -19.28 4.84 36.07
CA PRO A 172 -18.04 4.23 36.53
C PRO A 172 -17.53 3.08 35.63
N VAL A 173 -18.43 2.31 35.01
CA VAL A 173 -18.07 1.26 34.05
C VAL A 173 -17.43 1.86 32.81
N ALA A 174 -18.01 2.96 32.30
CA ALA A 174 -17.46 3.72 31.19
C ALA A 174 -16.05 4.25 31.50
N ALA A 175 -15.84 4.78 32.71
CA ALA A 175 -14.54 5.28 33.15
C ALA A 175 -13.50 4.14 33.25
N MET A 176 -13.89 2.99 33.78
CA MET A 176 -13.02 1.81 33.87
C MET A 176 -12.58 1.33 32.48
N LEU A 177 -13.52 1.07 31.58
CA LEU A 177 -13.22 0.60 30.21
C LEU A 177 -12.37 1.62 29.43
N THR A 178 -12.67 2.91 29.57
CA THR A 178 -11.90 3.96 28.87
C THR A 178 -10.50 4.15 29.46
N SER A 179 -10.31 3.85 30.75
CA SER A 179 -8.98 3.92 31.39
C SER A 179 -8.00 2.91 30.79
N LEU A 180 -8.49 1.74 30.32
CA LEU A 180 -7.68 0.72 29.65
C LEU A 180 -7.02 1.28 28.38
N PHE A 181 -7.72 2.16 27.65
CA PHE A 181 -7.19 2.77 26.43
C PHE A 181 -5.96 3.65 26.66
N SER A 182 -5.80 4.19 27.87
CA SER A 182 -4.67 5.04 28.27
C SER A 182 -3.44 4.21 28.69
N ASN A 183 -3.62 2.93 29.01
CA ASN A 183 -2.55 2.02 29.38
C ASN A 183 -1.89 1.45 28.12
N GLY A 184 -0.78 2.06 27.69
CA GLY A 184 0.03 1.54 26.59
C GLY A 184 0.73 0.22 26.95
N ILE A 185 0.84 -0.70 26.00
CA ILE A 185 1.55 -1.99 26.16
C ILE A 185 3.08 -1.82 26.31
N CYS A 186 3.60 -0.62 26.06
CA CYS A 186 4.98 -0.23 26.35
C CYS A 186 4.99 1.29 26.56
N ARG A 187 5.99 1.83 27.27
CA ARG A 187 6.20 3.28 27.47
C ARG A 187 6.43 4.09 26.18
N SER A 188 6.16 3.53 25.00
CA SER A 188 6.12 4.23 23.72
C SER A 188 4.76 4.89 23.51
N LYS A 189 4.75 6.22 23.33
CA LYS A 189 3.54 7.03 23.07
C LYS A 189 2.83 6.71 21.74
N ASP A 190 3.44 5.89 20.87
CA ASP A 190 3.04 5.79 19.46
C ASP A 190 1.98 4.72 19.15
N LEU A 191 1.73 3.78 20.07
CA LEU A 191 0.79 2.68 19.86
C LEU A 191 0.02 2.42 21.14
N ARG A 192 -1.06 3.18 21.35
CA ARG A 192 -1.97 2.97 22.48
C ARG A 192 -2.96 1.87 22.16
N GLN A 193 -3.53 1.23 23.19
CA GLN A 193 -4.62 0.27 23.00
C GLN A 193 -5.80 0.90 22.24
N TRP A 194 -6.04 2.20 22.44
CA TRP A 194 -6.97 2.99 21.63
C TRP A 194 -6.71 2.90 20.13
N ASP A 195 -5.46 3.06 19.72
CA ASP A 195 -5.10 3.15 18.31
C ASP A 195 -5.29 1.77 17.63
N LEU A 196 -5.03 0.67 18.35
CA LEU A 196 -5.34 -0.70 17.89
C LEU A 196 -6.85 -0.95 17.78
N LEU A 197 -7.62 -0.51 18.77
CA LEU A 197 -9.08 -0.65 18.77
C LEU A 197 -9.71 0.11 17.60
N LYS A 198 -9.33 1.38 17.43
CA LYS A 198 -9.76 2.24 16.32
C LYS A 198 -9.37 1.64 14.98
N ALA A 199 -8.15 1.11 14.84
CA ALA A 199 -7.68 0.47 13.61
C ALA A 199 -8.49 -0.79 13.27
N SER A 200 -8.73 -1.66 14.25
CA SER A 200 -9.51 -2.88 14.09
C SER A 200 -10.95 -2.59 13.65
N LEU A 201 -11.59 -1.58 14.27
CA LEU A 201 -12.93 -1.13 13.85
C LEU A 201 -12.91 -0.50 12.45
N THR A 202 -11.91 0.33 12.15
CA THR A 202 -11.73 0.94 10.82
C THR A 202 -11.67 -0.15 9.76
N PHE A 203 -10.93 -1.24 10.00
CA PHE A 203 -10.86 -2.40 9.11
C PHE A 203 -12.20 -3.16 9.04
N LYS A 204 -12.80 -3.50 10.19
CA LYS A 204 -14.11 -4.19 10.27
C LYS A 204 -15.16 -3.49 9.41
N ARG A 205 -15.20 -2.16 9.47
CA ARG A 205 -16.19 -1.34 8.76
C ARG A 205 -15.85 -1.12 7.28
N HIS A 206 -14.57 -0.94 6.95
CA HIS A 206 -14.15 -0.41 5.65
C HIS A 206 -13.09 -1.22 4.91
N HIS A 207 -12.89 -2.51 5.21
CA HIS A 207 -11.90 -3.36 4.51
C HIS A 207 -12.00 -3.30 2.96
N GLN A 208 -13.20 -3.11 2.41
CA GLN A 208 -13.43 -2.92 0.96
C GLN A 208 -12.81 -1.62 0.41
N ARG A 209 -12.62 -0.60 1.25
CA ARG A 209 -11.89 0.64 0.94
C ARG A 209 -10.43 0.48 1.36
N ALA A 210 -9.77 -0.55 0.82
CA ALA A 210 -8.44 -0.98 1.21
C ALA A 210 -7.42 0.16 1.29
N TRP A 211 -7.42 1.07 0.31
CA TRP A 211 -6.51 2.21 0.29
C TRP A 211 -6.65 3.11 1.52
N PHE A 212 -7.87 3.49 1.91
CA PHE A 212 -8.10 4.30 3.09
C PHE A 212 -7.63 3.57 4.36
N VAL A 213 -8.06 2.31 4.53
CA VAL A 213 -7.78 1.54 5.74
C VAL A 213 -6.28 1.30 5.92
N TRP A 214 -5.59 0.81 4.89
CA TRP A 214 -4.17 0.49 4.97
C TRP A 214 -3.31 1.74 5.12
N GLN A 215 -3.71 2.87 4.50
CA GLN A 215 -2.95 4.11 4.63
C GLN A 215 -3.09 4.74 6.02
N MET A 216 -4.28 4.67 6.64
CA MET A 216 -4.51 5.27 7.96
C MET A 216 -4.08 4.37 9.12
N ALA A 217 -4.41 3.08 9.02
CA ALA A 217 -4.35 2.13 10.12
C ALA A 217 -3.38 0.97 9.88
N GLY A 218 -2.68 0.91 8.74
CA GLY A 218 -1.85 -0.23 8.35
C GLY A 218 -0.77 -0.58 9.38
N ARG A 219 -0.16 0.43 10.03
CA ARG A 219 0.81 0.21 11.11
C ARG A 219 0.18 -0.57 12.26
N GLN A 220 -0.99 -0.17 12.73
CA GLN A 220 -1.71 -0.83 13.84
C GLN A 220 -2.21 -2.22 13.45
N LEU A 221 -2.72 -2.38 12.22
CA LEU A 221 -3.17 -3.66 11.69
C LEU A 221 -2.03 -4.69 11.61
N GLN A 222 -0.81 -4.25 11.28
CA GLN A 222 0.38 -5.10 11.33
C GLN A 222 0.61 -5.65 12.76
N PHE A 223 0.46 -4.82 13.79
CA PHE A 223 0.59 -5.28 15.19
C PHE A 223 -0.50 -6.28 15.55
N ILE A 224 -1.74 -6.02 15.15
CA ILE A 224 -2.86 -6.96 15.40
C ILE A 224 -2.54 -8.30 14.74
N LYS A 225 -2.19 -8.32 13.45
CA LYS A 225 -1.88 -9.56 12.73
C LYS A 225 -0.71 -10.32 13.34
N ALA A 226 0.34 -9.63 13.75
CA ALA A 226 1.49 -10.26 14.38
C ALA A 226 1.11 -10.95 15.70
N CYS A 227 0.18 -10.38 16.47
CA CYS A 227 -0.28 -10.95 17.73
C CYS A 227 -1.30 -12.09 17.57
N THR A 228 -2.06 -12.13 16.46
CA THR A 228 -3.12 -13.12 16.24
C THR A 228 -2.64 -14.41 15.57
N VAL A 229 -1.53 -14.38 14.80
CA VAL A 229 -0.94 -15.53 14.09
C VAL A 229 -0.29 -16.55 15.06
N ARG A 230 -0.83 -16.68 16.28
CA ARG A 230 -0.56 -17.76 17.22
C ARG A 230 -1.09 -19.07 16.61
N GLY A 231 -0.24 -19.74 15.85
CA GLY A 231 -0.50 -21.05 15.30
C GLY A 231 -0.71 -22.08 16.41
N ALA A 232 -1.74 -22.90 16.22
CA ALA A 232 -2.13 -24.04 17.03
C ALA A 232 -1.12 -25.21 16.93
N GLY A 233 0.12 -24.98 17.33
CA GLY A 233 1.18 -25.99 17.42
C GLY A 233 1.90 -25.86 18.76
N GLU A 234 1.85 -26.92 19.57
CA GLU A 234 2.25 -26.97 20.99
C GLU A 234 3.75 -26.69 21.27
N ASN A 235 4.59 -26.44 20.25
CA ASN A 235 6.05 -26.45 20.40
C ASN A 235 6.81 -25.23 19.87
N ASP A 236 6.17 -24.16 19.42
CA ASP A 236 6.92 -22.94 19.05
C ASP A 236 6.15 -21.66 19.41
N LEU A 237 6.33 -21.21 20.65
CA LEU A 237 5.88 -19.90 21.13
C LEU A 237 6.77 -18.82 20.49
N LEU A 238 6.64 -18.61 19.17
CA LEU A 238 7.28 -17.51 18.47
C LEU A 238 6.58 -16.20 18.85
N ILE A 239 7.02 -15.62 19.96
CA ILE A 239 6.59 -14.30 20.40
C ILE A 239 7.07 -13.28 19.35
N PRO A 240 6.18 -12.46 18.76
CA PRO A 240 6.58 -11.41 17.83
C PRO A 240 7.60 -10.47 18.50
N ILE A 241 8.72 -10.22 17.82
CA ILE A 241 9.77 -9.34 18.33
C ILE A 241 9.53 -7.93 17.80
N PRO A 242 9.11 -6.96 18.63
CA PRO A 242 8.96 -5.58 18.18
C PRO A 242 10.35 -4.97 17.90
N VAL A 243 10.55 -4.54 16.66
CA VAL A 243 11.80 -3.91 16.23
C VAL A 243 11.60 -2.40 16.12
N VAL A 244 12.50 -1.62 16.74
CA VAL A 244 12.47 -0.15 16.64
C VAL A 244 12.80 0.32 15.22
N SER A 245 12.30 1.48 14.82
CA SER A 245 12.40 1.97 13.43
C SER A 245 13.84 2.02 12.90
N SER A 246 14.81 2.45 13.71
CA SER A 246 16.22 2.51 13.31
C SER A 246 16.79 1.14 12.97
N THR A 247 16.49 0.11 13.77
CA THR A 247 16.93 -1.26 13.53
C THR A 247 16.19 -1.88 12.35
N TYR A 248 14.87 -1.70 12.24
CA TYR A 248 14.09 -2.22 11.12
C TYR A 248 14.63 -1.73 9.76
N ARG A 249 15.07 -0.47 9.68
CA ARG A 249 15.62 0.13 8.45
C ARG A 249 16.90 -0.54 7.93
N ILE A 250 17.71 -1.12 8.81
CA ILE A 250 18.98 -1.76 8.44
C ILE A 250 18.84 -3.26 8.21
N LEU A 251 17.79 -3.88 8.72
CA LEU A 251 17.51 -5.29 8.47
C LEU A 251 17.15 -5.50 6.99
N ARG A 252 17.61 -6.63 6.44
CA ARG A 252 17.33 -7.07 5.08
C ARG A 252 16.93 -8.55 5.10
N PRO A 253 16.07 -9.01 4.18
CA PRO A 253 15.81 -10.43 4.02
C PRO A 253 17.12 -11.21 3.78
N ASP A 254 17.31 -12.31 4.52
CA ASP A 254 18.46 -13.20 4.34
C ASP A 254 18.16 -14.21 3.24
N ALA A 255 18.64 -13.94 2.02
CA ALA A 255 18.43 -14.79 0.85
C ALA A 255 18.83 -16.25 1.09
N ARG A 256 19.97 -16.49 1.76
CA ARG A 256 20.47 -17.85 2.02
C ARG A 256 19.58 -18.60 3.00
N ARG A 257 18.94 -17.89 3.92
CA ARG A 257 17.98 -18.50 4.86
C ARG A 257 16.66 -18.79 4.16
N ILE A 258 16.18 -17.88 3.32
CA ILE A 258 14.96 -18.06 2.53
C ILE A 258 15.11 -19.28 1.61
N GLU A 259 16.21 -19.38 0.85
CA GLU A 259 16.50 -20.51 -0.04
C GLU A 259 16.51 -21.85 0.72
N ARG A 260 17.12 -21.88 1.90
CA ARG A 260 17.14 -23.08 2.74
C ARG A 260 15.74 -23.49 3.22
N VAL A 261 14.94 -22.54 3.69
CA VAL A 261 13.57 -22.82 4.15
C VAL A 261 12.71 -23.34 3.00
N ILE A 262 12.83 -22.77 1.80
CA ILE A 262 12.10 -23.25 0.62
C ILE A 262 12.51 -24.69 0.29
N ALA A 263 13.82 -24.96 0.22
CA ALA A 263 14.33 -26.31 -0.05
C ALA A 263 13.96 -27.35 1.02
N ASP A 264 13.82 -26.94 2.28
CA ASP A 264 13.35 -27.81 3.37
C ASP A 264 11.85 -28.12 3.21
N GLN A 265 11.03 -27.11 2.88
CA GLN A 265 9.59 -27.30 2.62
C GLN A 265 9.35 -28.24 1.44
N ASP A 266 10.08 -28.08 0.34
CA ASP A 266 9.94 -28.92 -0.86
C ASP A 266 10.23 -30.41 -0.56
N ARG A 267 11.21 -30.69 0.33
CA ARG A 267 11.54 -32.06 0.76
C ARG A 267 10.44 -32.69 1.63
N ASP A 268 9.87 -31.92 2.55
CA ASP A 268 8.78 -32.39 3.40
C ASP A 268 7.50 -32.72 2.59
N PHE A 269 7.28 -32.04 1.45
CA PHE A 269 6.19 -32.36 0.52
C PHE A 269 6.44 -33.63 -0.30
N GLU A 270 7.69 -33.91 -0.68
CA GLU A 270 8.08 -35.12 -1.42
C GLU A 270 8.07 -36.39 -0.55
N ASP A 271 8.47 -36.28 0.71
CA ASP A 271 8.51 -37.42 1.66
C ASP A 271 7.13 -37.74 2.30
N GLY A 272 6.14 -36.86 2.12
CA GLY A 272 4.77 -36.99 2.65
C GLY A 272 3.71 -37.47 1.64
N SER A 273 4.10 -37.77 0.39
CA SER A 273 3.22 -38.27 -0.69
C SER A 273 3.47 -39.74 -0.99
#